data_AF-A0A359M084-F1
#
_entry.id   AF-A0A359M084-F1
#
_cell.length_a   1.000
_cell.length_b   1.000
_cell.length_c   1.000
_cell.angle_alpha   90.00
_cell.angle_beta   90.00
_cell.angle_gamma   90.00
#
_symmetry.space_group_name_H-M   'P 1'
#
loop_
_entity.id
_entity.type
_entity.pdbx_description
1 polymer ?
#
loop_
_entity_poly.entity_id
_entity_poly.type
_entity_poly.pdbx_seq_one_letter_code
_entity_poly.pdbx_strand_id
1 'polypeptide(L)'
;QPGSTVMEIVDDMNRGIRFIRRNAARYGIDPSRIGVSGGSAGGHLSLMLATRGGPGPQDSPDPVDRESSAVQAVAIFYPVT
;
A
#
# COMPACT_ATOMS: atom_id res chain seq x y z
N GLN A 1 22.12 12.83 3.57
CA GLN A 1 21.38 11.64 3.11
C GLN A 1 19.96 11.75 3.66
N PRO A 2 18.92 11.31 2.93
CA PRO A 2 17.56 11.21 3.48
C PRO A 2 17.55 10.31 4.73
N GLY A 3 16.65 10.58 5.66
CA GLY A 3 16.52 9.80 6.91
C GLY A 3 15.84 8.44 6.75
N SER A 4 15.36 8.11 5.54
CA SER A 4 14.64 6.88 5.24
C SER A 4 15.04 6.35 3.85
N THR A 5 15.03 5.04 3.72
CA THR A 5 15.26 4.28 2.49
C THR A 5 13.96 4.13 1.70
N VAL A 6 14.09 3.81 0.40
CA VAL A 6 12.93 3.51 -0.44
C VAL A 6 12.13 2.33 0.09
N MET A 7 12.80 1.33 0.68
CA MET A 7 12.13 0.15 1.22
C MET A 7 11.28 0.49 2.45
N GLU A 8 11.77 1.33 3.35
CA GLU A 8 10.97 1.81 4.50
C GLU A 8 9.74 2.59 4.03
N ILE A 9 9.86 3.40 2.97
CA ILE A 9 8.71 4.10 2.37
C ILE A 9 7.70 3.10 1.81
N VAL A 10 8.15 2.04 1.14
CA VAL A 10 7.26 0.99 0.61
C VAL A 10 6.57 0.23 1.73
N ASP A 11 7.24 -0.02 2.85
CA ASP A 11 6.63 -0.65 4.03
C ASP A 11 5.53 0.24 4.62
N ASP A 12 5.77 1.54 4.73
CA ASP A 12 4.76 2.52 5.15
C ASP A 12 3.56 2.57 4.20
N MET A 13 3.80 2.50 2.88
CA MET A 13 2.72 2.43 1.91
C MET A 13 1.86 1.17 2.08
N ASN A 14 2.50 0.01 2.25
CA ASN A 14 1.79 -1.24 2.52
C ASN A 14 0.94 -1.12 3.77
N ARG A 15 1.52 -0.58 4.86
CA ARG A 15 0.82 -0.36 6.13
C ARG A 15 -0.34 0.63 5.99
N GLY A 16 -0.21 1.65 5.14
CA GLY A 16 -1.28 2.58 4.79
C GLY A 16 -2.50 1.88 4.17
N ILE A 17 -2.28 1.02 3.17
CA ILE A 17 -3.37 0.23 2.55
C ILE A 17 -4.02 -0.70 3.56
N ARG A 18 -3.20 -1.37 4.39
CA ARG A 18 -3.67 -2.25 5.46
C ARG A 18 -4.54 -1.50 6.47
N PHE A 19 -4.13 -0.30 6.87
CA PHE A 19 -4.91 0.53 7.78
C PHE A 19 -6.27 0.89 7.20
N ILE A 20 -6.32 1.31 5.94
CA ILE A 20 -7.58 1.61 5.24
C ILE A 20 -8.47 0.37 5.22
N ARG A 21 -7.92 -0.79 4.84
CA ARG A 21 -8.64 -2.06 4.78
C ARG A 21 -9.20 -2.47 6.14
N ARG A 22 -8.39 -2.41 7.18
CA ARG A 22 -8.78 -2.73 8.56
C ARG A 22 -9.96 -1.87 9.03
N ASN A 23 -9.95 -0.60 8.65
CA ASN A 23 -10.93 0.38 9.08
C ASN A 23 -12.03 0.61 8.02
N ALA A 24 -12.14 -0.24 7.01
CA ALA A 24 -13.02 -0.01 5.86
C ALA A 24 -14.49 0.19 6.29
N ALA A 25 -14.97 -0.63 7.23
CA ALA A 25 -16.32 -0.51 7.79
C ALA A 25 -16.57 0.84 8.49
N ARG A 26 -15.56 1.37 9.20
CA ARG A 26 -15.63 2.68 9.86
C ARG A 26 -15.76 3.83 8.85
N TYR A 27 -15.12 3.69 7.69
CA TYR A 27 -15.09 4.73 6.67
C TYR A 27 -16.12 4.53 5.55
N GLY A 28 -16.92 3.47 5.59
CA GLY A 28 -17.85 3.13 4.51
C GLY A 28 -17.16 2.75 3.19
N ILE A 29 -15.92 2.26 3.28
CA ILE A 29 -15.11 1.82 2.14
C ILE A 29 -15.37 0.34 1.89
N ASP A 30 -15.43 -0.07 0.62
CA ASP A 30 -15.39 -1.48 0.24
C ASP A 30 -13.93 -1.98 0.27
N PRO A 31 -13.55 -2.87 1.21
CA PRO A 31 -12.17 -3.33 1.34
C PRO A 31 -11.67 -4.12 0.12
N SER A 32 -12.58 -4.58 -0.74
CA SER A 32 -12.28 -5.30 -1.97
C SER A 32 -12.12 -4.38 -3.19
N ARG A 33 -12.28 -3.07 -3.03
CA ARG A 33 -12.19 -2.08 -4.13
C ARG A 33 -11.28 -0.91 -3.77
N ILE A 34 -10.01 -1.21 -3.54
CA ILE A 34 -8.98 -0.20 -3.25
C ILE A 34 -8.10 -0.02 -4.49
N GLY A 35 -8.00 1.21 -4.98
CA GLY A 35 -7.12 1.60 -6.07
C GLY A 35 -6.09 2.64 -5.65
N VAL A 36 -4.94 2.67 -6.32
CA VAL A 36 -3.86 3.64 -6.07
C VAL A 36 -3.54 4.39 -7.34
N SER A 37 -3.16 5.67 -7.23
CA SER A 37 -2.57 6.39 -8.36
C SER A 37 -1.38 7.23 -7.91
N GLY A 38 -0.40 7.41 -8.80
CA GLY A 38 0.76 8.22 -8.49
C GLY A 38 1.56 8.64 -9.73
N GLY A 39 2.23 9.78 -9.62
CA GLY A 39 3.09 10.33 -10.67
C GLY A 39 4.56 10.46 -10.24
N SER A 40 5.50 10.40 -11.19
CA SER A 40 6.95 10.57 -10.92
C SER A 40 7.47 9.58 -9.85
N ALA A 41 8.06 10.06 -8.76
CA ALA A 41 8.44 9.24 -7.61
C ALA A 41 7.24 8.49 -6.98
N GLY A 42 6.06 9.12 -6.95
CA GLY A 42 4.82 8.45 -6.52
C GLY A 42 4.36 7.37 -7.51
N GLY A 43 4.72 7.48 -8.79
CA GLY A 43 4.48 6.45 -9.79
C GLY A 43 5.34 5.21 -9.55
N HIS A 44 6.62 5.39 -9.18
CA HIS A 44 7.50 4.29 -8.75
C HIS A 44 6.89 3.52 -7.57
N LEU A 45 6.48 4.28 -6.55
CA LEU A 45 5.86 3.77 -5.34
C LEU A 45 4.54 3.04 -5.62
N SER A 46 3.72 3.58 -6.53
CA SER A 46 2.48 2.93 -6.98
C SER A 46 2.77 1.60 -7.70
N LEU A 47 3.83 1.54 -8.51
CA LEU A 47 4.29 0.30 -9.16
C LEU A 47 4.76 -0.74 -8.15
N MET A 48 5.45 -0.31 -7.10
CA MET A 48 5.89 -1.19 -6.00
C MET A 48 4.68 -1.81 -5.29
N LEU A 49 3.62 -1.05 -5.03
CA LEU A 49 2.38 -1.62 -4.49
C LEU A 49 1.70 -2.59 -5.47
N ALA A 50 1.69 -2.27 -6.77
CA ALA A 50 1.10 -3.15 -7.78
C ALA A 50 1.81 -4.52 -7.87
N THR A 51 3.13 -4.54 -7.65
CA THR A 51 3.97 -5.72 -7.88
C THR A 51 4.39 -6.44 -6.60
N ARG A 52 4.36 -5.77 -5.46
CA ARG A 52 4.81 -6.31 -4.16
C ARG A 52 3.77 -6.21 -3.06
N GLY A 53 2.63 -5.57 -3.29
CA GLY A 53 1.50 -5.59 -2.36
C GLY A 53 0.94 -7.01 -2.23
N GLY A 54 0.50 -7.40 -1.03
CA GLY A 54 0.14 -8.80 -0.79
C GLY A 54 -0.42 -9.06 0.61
N PRO A 55 -0.67 -10.35 0.94
CA PRO A 55 -1.10 -10.76 2.27
C PRO A 55 -0.14 -10.29 3.35
N GLY A 56 -0.69 -9.87 4.49
CA GLY A 56 0.09 -9.62 5.71
C GLY A 56 0.46 -10.92 6.43
N PRO A 57 1.49 -10.91 7.30
CA PRO A 57 1.79 -12.03 8.20
C PRO A 57 0.62 -12.29 9.15
N GLN A 58 0.12 -13.53 9.17
CA GLN A 58 -1.07 -13.91 9.95
C GLN A 58 -0.85 -13.84 11.46
N ASP A 59 0.40 -14.02 11.89
CA ASP A 59 0.85 -14.05 13.29
C ASP A 59 1.31 -12.68 13.82
N SER A 60 1.19 -11.61 13.03
CA SER A 60 1.61 -10.28 13.48
C SER A 60 0.91 -9.86 14.77
N PRO A 61 1.61 -9.27 15.76
CA PRO A 61 0.96 -8.75 16.95
C PRO A 61 0.03 -7.56 16.64
N ASP A 62 0.34 -6.76 15.61
CA ASP A 62 -0.50 -5.65 15.16
C ASP A 62 -1.58 -6.16 14.19
N PRO A 63 -2.88 -6.02 14.52
CA PRO A 63 -3.96 -6.42 13.62
C PRO A 63 -3.97 -5.69 12.27
N VAL A 64 -3.42 -4.48 12.19
CA VAL A 64 -3.26 -3.78 10.91
C VAL A 64 -2.32 -4.57 10.01
N ASP A 65 -1.20 -5.04 10.54
CA ASP A 65 -0.19 -5.73 9.73
C ASP A 65 -0.64 -7.09 9.20
N ARG A 66 -1.68 -7.69 9.79
CA ARG A 66 -2.30 -8.92 9.29
C ARG A 66 -3.12 -8.70 8.02
N GLU A 67 -3.57 -7.47 7.76
CA GLU A 67 -4.37 -7.17 6.57
C GLU A 67 -3.53 -7.28 5.29
N SER A 68 -4.21 -7.54 4.17
CA SER A 68 -3.56 -7.51 2.86
C SER A 68 -3.39 -6.07 2.37
N SER A 69 -2.23 -5.77 1.80
CA SER A 69 -1.93 -4.52 1.10
C SER A 69 -2.20 -4.60 -0.41
N ALA A 70 -2.69 -5.73 -0.92
CA ALA A 70 -2.95 -5.91 -2.35
C ALA A 70 -4.09 -5.01 -2.83
N VAL A 71 -3.84 -4.18 -3.85
CA VAL A 71 -4.81 -3.26 -4.44
C VAL A 71 -5.39 -3.81 -5.74
N GLN A 72 -6.60 -3.40 -6.10
CA GLN A 72 -7.31 -3.93 -7.28
C GLN A 72 -6.97 -3.19 -8.57
N ALA A 73 -6.49 -1.95 -8.47
CA ALA A 73 -6.11 -1.16 -9.64
C ALA A 73 -5.00 -0.17 -9.28
N VAL A 74 -4.10 0.08 -10.23
CA VAL A 74 -3.08 1.12 -10.11
C VAL A 74 -3.02 1.94 -11.39
N ALA A 75 -3.10 3.27 -11.26
CA ALA A 75 -2.89 4.22 -12.35
C ALA A 75 -1.56 4.97 -12.16
N ILE A 76 -0.62 4.77 -13.08
CA ILE A 76 0.78 5.21 -12.93
C ILE A 76 1.10 6.23 -14.02
N PHE A 77 1.66 7.38 -13.62
CA PHE A 77 1.97 8.47 -14.54
C PHE A 77 3.48 8.79 -14.51
N TYR A 78 4.16 8.69 -15.67
CA TYR A 78 5.59 9.02 -15.86
C TYR A 78 6.50 8.58 -14.68
N PRO A 79 6.50 7.28 -14.32
CA PRO A 79 7.24 6.82 -13.15
C PRO A 79 8.74 6.92 -13.39
N VAL A 80 9.50 7.20 -12.32
CA VAL A 80 10.91 6.81 -12.27
C VAL A 80 10.95 5.30 -11.96
N THR A 81 11.73 4.51 -12.67
CA THR A 81 11.81 3.04 -12.48
C THR A 81 13.23 2.60 -12.29
#